data_AF-A0A6N8FPE7-F1
#
_entry.id   AF-A0A6N8FPE7-F1
#
_cell.length_a   1.000
_cell.length_b   1.000
_cell.length_c   1.000
_cell.angle_alpha   90.00
_cell.angle_beta   90.00
_cell.angle_gamma   90.00
#
_symmetry.space_group_name_H-M   'P 1'
#
loop_
_entity.id
_entity.type
_entity.pdbx_description
1 polymer ?
#
loop_
_entity_poly.entity_id
_entity_poly.type
_entity_poly.pdbx_seq_one_letter_code
_entity_poly.pdbx_strand_id
1 'polypeptide(L)' 'TKKGAFPNENALLKVLYLRTKELENKWEGGHIQQWAMVMNQLKFYPILKLTLLQKSFKSS' A
#
# COMPACT_ATOMS: atom_id res chain seq x y z
N THR A 1 35.45 17.19 5.23
CA THR A 1 34.42 16.74 4.26
C THR A 1 33.10 16.61 5.00
N LYS A 2 32.01 17.21 4.50
CA LYS A 2 30.68 17.14 5.17
C LYS A 2 30.24 15.66 5.21
N LYS A 3 30.32 15.04 6.38
CA LYS A 3 29.87 13.66 6.61
C LYS A 3 28.38 13.59 6.24
N GLY A 4 28.02 12.77 5.25
CA GLY A 4 26.63 12.56 4.83
C GLY A 4 26.32 12.93 3.37
N ALA A 5 27.25 13.56 2.63
CA ALA A 5 27.07 13.79 1.20
C ALA A 5 27.65 12.64 0.38
N PHE A 6 26.92 12.19 -0.65
CA PHE A 6 27.45 11.22 -1.62
C PHE A 6 28.64 11.83 -2.39
N PRO A 7 29.69 11.03 -2.67
CA PRO A 7 30.91 11.53 -3.31
C PRO A 7 30.72 11.91 -4.78
N ASN A 8 29.70 11.36 -5.46
CA ASN A 8 29.28 11.70 -6.82
C ASN A 8 27.87 11.16 -7.10
N GLU A 9 27.29 11.53 -8.24
CA GLU A 9 25.96 11.08 -8.68
C GLU A 9 25.88 9.56 -8.84
N ASN A 10 26.94 8.91 -9.34
CA ASN A 10 26.96 7.45 -9.49
C ASN A 10 26.83 6.72 -8.15
N ALA A 11 27.41 7.24 -7.08
CA ALA A 11 27.27 6.68 -5.74
C ALA A 11 25.82 6.82 -5.22
N LEU A 12 25.16 7.94 -5.51
CA LEU A 12 23.74 8.15 -5.20
C LEU A 12 22.86 7.17 -5.97
N LEU A 13 23.05 7.05 -7.28
CA LEU A 13 22.27 6.15 -8.14
C LEU A 13 22.43 4.68 -7.75
N LYS A 14 23.65 4.26 -7.41
CA LYS A 14 23.91 2.89 -6.94
C LYS A 14 23.17 2.59 -5.64
N VAL A 15 23.22 3.49 -4.67
CA VAL A 15 22.52 3.30 -3.40
C VAL A 15 21.01 3.28 -3.60
N LEU A 16 20.47 4.19 -4.40
CA LEU A 16 19.04 4.22 -4.72
C LEU A 16 18.61 2.90 -5.38
N TYR A 17 19.35 2.42 -6.38
CA TYR A 17 19.07 1.16 -7.06
C TYR A 17 19.06 -0.02 -6.09
N LEU A 18 20.08 -0.12 -5.22
CA LEU A 18 20.16 -1.21 -4.23
C LEU A 18 18.97 -1.17 -3.25
N ARG A 19 18.56 0.03 -2.80
CA ARG A 19 17.40 0.17 -1.89
C ARG A 19 16.09 -0.20 -2.55
N THR A 20 15.87 0.19 -3.80
CA THR A 20 14.67 -0.21 -4.54
C THR A 20 14.61 -1.72 -4.73
N LYS A 21 15.74 -2.34 -5.09
CA LYS A 21 15.81 -3.81 -5.25
C LYS A 21 15.56 -4.57 -3.95
N GLU A 22 16.09 -4.09 -2.83
CA GLU A 22 15.79 -4.64 -1.50
C GLU A 22 14.30 -4.54 -1.16
N LEU A 23 13.66 -3.43 -1.53
CA LEU A 23 12.23 -3.20 -1.29
C LEU A 23 11.37 -4.12 -2.16
N GLU A 24 11.72 -4.27 -3.45
CA GLU A 24 11.04 -5.18 -4.38
C GLU A 24 11.08 -6.61 -3.87
N ASN A 25 12.25 -7.10 -3.44
CA ASN A 25 12.40 -8.44 -2.88
C ASN A 25 11.55 -8.65 -1.62
N LYS A 26 11.47 -7.62 -0.75
CA LYS A 26 10.61 -7.66 0.45
C LYS A 26 9.13 -7.64 0.09
N TRP A 27 8.77 -6.94 -0.97
CA TRP A 27 7.39 -6.83 -1.44
C TRP A 27 6.91 -8.14 -2.08
N GLU A 28 7.78 -8.83 -2.83
CA GLU A 28 7.47 -10.12 -3.48
C GLU A 28 7.17 -11.22 -2.45
N GLY A 29 7.96 -11.30 -1.37
CA GLY A 29 7.72 -12.24 -0.26
C GLY A 29 6.75 -11.74 0.82
N GLY A 30 6.26 -10.51 0.70
CA GLY A 30 5.45 -9.85 1.70
C GLY A 30 4.00 -10.35 1.70
N HIS A 31 3.66 -11.27 2.60
CA HIS A 31 2.28 -11.70 2.76
C HIS A 31 1.53 -10.80 3.76
N ILE A 32 0.55 -10.03 3.29
CA ILE A 32 -0.38 -9.31 4.16
C ILE A 32 -1.32 -10.34 4.79
N GLN A 33 -1.18 -10.56 6.10
CA GLN A 33 -2.06 -11.46 6.84
C GLN A 33 -3.52 -11.02 6.69
N GLN A 34 -4.42 -11.99 6.54
CA GLN A 34 -5.87 -11.76 6.49
C GLN A 34 -6.31 -10.85 5.31
N TRP A 35 -5.56 -10.82 4.21
CA TRP A 35 -5.88 -10.00 3.04
C TRP A 35 -7.31 -10.21 2.51
N ALA A 36 -7.83 -11.44 2.57
CA ALA A 36 -9.21 -11.74 2.22
C ALA A 36 -10.24 -10.99 3.09
N MET A 37 -9.99 -10.83 4.39
CA MET A 37 -10.85 -10.09 5.30
C MET A 37 -10.81 -8.58 5.00
N VAL A 38 -9.62 -8.03 4.80
CA VAL A 38 -9.43 -6.61 4.43
C VAL A 38 -10.14 -6.31 3.10
N MET A 39 -9.98 -7.19 2.10
CA MET A 39 -10.68 -7.10 0.81
C MET A 39 -12.20 -7.17 0.97
N ASN A 40 -12.70 -8.05 1.83
CA ASN A 40 -14.14 -8.12 2.12
C ASN A 40 -14.62 -6.81 2.76
N GLN A 41 -13.91 -6.27 3.76
CA GLN A 41 -14.26 -4.98 4.37
C GLN A 41 -14.31 -3.85 3.33
N LEU A 42 -13.31 -3.76 2.44
CA LEU A 42 -13.28 -2.78 1.34
C LEU A 42 -14.46 -2.92 0.38
N LYS A 43 -14.80 -4.16 0.00
CA LYS A 43 -15.92 -4.44 -0.91
C LYS A 43 -17.29 -4.13 -0.28
N PHE A 44 -17.45 -4.39 1.01
CA PHE A 44 -18.73 -4.23 1.71
C PHE A 44 -18.99 -2.80 2.18
N TYR A 45 -17.96 -1.97 2.41
CA TYR A 45 -18.10 -0.61 2.92
C TYR A 45 -19.01 0.32 2.07
N PRO A 46 -18.88 0.38 0.73
CA PRO A 46 -19.77 1.20 -0.09
C PRO A 46 -21.14 0.54 -0.34
N ILE A 47 -21.18 -0.78 -0.53
CA ILE A 47 -22.40 -1.50 -0.92
C ILE A 47 -23.41 -1.54 0.23
N LEU A 48 -22.97 -1.90 1.44
CA LEU A 48 -23.87 -1.99 2.60
C LEU A 48 -24.46 -0.63 2.97
N LYS A 49 -23.67 0.45 2.90
CA LYS A 49 -24.16 1.81 3.21
C LYS A 49 -25.23 2.26 2.22
N LEU A 50 -25.03 2.00 0.92
CA LEU A 50 -26.01 2.33 -0.12
C LEU A 50 -27.29 1.49 -0.01
N THR A 51 -27.17 0.19 0.26
CA THR A 51 -28.35 -0.69 0.42
C THR A 51 -29.17 -0.33 1.66
N LEU A 52 -28.51 0.01 2.77
CA LEU A 52 -29.19 0.44 3.99
C LEU A 52 -29.92 1.77 3.80
N LEU A 53 -29.28 2.74 3.13
CA LEU A 53 -29.91 4.03 2.80
C LEU A 53 -31.09 3.87 1.83
N GLN A 54 -30.99 2.97 0.85
CA GLN A 54 -32.10 2.69 -0.05
C GLN A 54 -33.26 1.99 0.67
N LYS A 55 -32.97 1.05 1.59
CA LYS A 55 -33.99 0.40 2.42
C LYS A 55 -34.68 1.40 3.35
N SER A 56 -33.94 2.32 3.97
CA SER A 56 -34.54 3.36 4.83
C SER A 56 -35.39 4.34 4.03
N PHE A 57 -35.01 4.67 2.80
CA PHE A 57 -35.79 5.53 1.91
C PHE A 57 -37.08 4.87 1.41
N LYS A 58 -37.06 3.56 1.09
CA LYS A 58 -38.27 2.82 0.65
C LYS A 58 -39.26 2.48 1.79
N SER A 59 -38.82 2.61 3.03
CA SER A 59 -39.61 2.31 4.23
C SER A 59 -40.29 3.55 4.83
N SER A 60 -40.05 4.74 4.28
CA SER A 60 -40.75 6.00 4.57
C SER A 60 -41.67 6.36 3.39
#